data_AF-A0A811XZJ2-F1
#
_entry.id   AF-A0A811XZJ2-F1
#
_cell.length_a   1.000
_cell.length_b   1.000
_cell.length_c   1.000
_cell.angle_alpha   90.00
_cell.angle_beta   90.00
_cell.angle_gamma   90.00
#
_symmetry.space_group_name_H-M   'P 1'
#
loop_
_entity.id
_entity.type
_entity.pdbx_description
1 polymer ?
#
loop_
_entity_poly.entity_id
_entity_poly.type
_entity_poly.pdbx_seq_one_letter_code
_entity_poly.pdbx_strand_id
1 'polypeptide(L)'
;MAWTVLFLGILAHGLGADSQIVMTQEPSLSVSPGGRVTFTCGLSSGSVTSNYPNSFQQTPGWAPGTIIYSRNTRPSGIPDRFSGSISGNKADLTI
;
A
#
# COMPACT_ATOMS: atom_id res chain seq x y z
N MET A 1 2.38 46.71 28.99
CA MET A 1 2.64 46.21 27.61
C MET A 1 2.83 44.69 27.69
N ALA A 2 1.73 43.95 27.82
CA ALA A 2 1.73 42.49 27.98
C ALA A 2 0.86 41.78 26.91
N TRP A 3 0.27 42.56 26.00
CA TRP A 3 -0.58 42.09 24.91
C TRP A 3 0.22 41.42 23.78
N THR A 4 1.46 41.85 23.56
CA THR A 4 2.28 41.39 22.42
C THR A 4 2.73 39.94 22.55
N VAL A 5 2.77 39.39 23.76
CA VAL A 5 3.18 37.99 23.99
C VAL A 5 2.03 37.00 23.71
N LEU A 6 0.77 37.45 23.84
CA LEU A 6 -0.40 36.61 23.61
C LEU A 6 -0.65 36.30 22.12
N PHE A 7 -0.20 37.18 21.21
CA PHE A 7 -0.33 36.96 19.77
C PHE A 7 0.71 35.98 19.18
N LEU A 8 1.89 35.83 19.82
CA LEU A 8 2.92 34.92 19.34
C LEU A 8 2.72 33.46 19.78
N GLY A 9 1.77 33.17 20.68
CA GLY A 9 1.40 31.80 21.04
C GLY A 9 0.49 31.13 20.02
N ILE A 10 -0.25 31.90 19.21
CA ILE A 10 -1.26 31.38 18.27
C ILE A 10 -0.63 30.93 16.94
N LEU A 11 0.60 31.38 16.62
CA LEU A 11 1.33 30.90 15.43
C LEU A 11 2.17 29.64 15.70
N ALA A 12 2.05 29.02 16.89
CA ALA A 12 2.56 27.68 17.15
C ALA A 12 1.50 26.60 16.90
N HIS A 13 0.34 26.96 16.35
CA HIS A 13 -0.56 26.00 15.72
C HIS A 13 -0.02 25.67 14.33
N GLY A 14 1.04 24.87 14.31
CA GLY A 14 1.29 24.02 13.16
C GLY A 14 0.12 23.07 13.01
N LEU A 15 -0.95 23.50 12.34
CA LEU A 15 -1.89 22.60 11.69
C LEU A 15 -1.14 21.98 10.51
N GLY A 16 -0.16 21.13 10.82
CA GLY A 16 0.39 20.18 9.88
C GLY A 16 -0.70 19.16 9.61
N ALA A 17 -1.56 19.47 8.63
CA ALA A 17 -2.45 18.48 8.06
C ALA A 17 -1.62 17.54 7.18
N ASP A 18 -0.88 16.61 7.80
CA ASP A 18 -0.29 15.49 7.08
C ASP A 18 -1.40 14.46 6.80
N SER A 19 -2.18 14.71 5.76
CA SER A 19 -3.19 13.75 5.27
C SER A 19 -2.73 12.97 4.04
N GLN A 20 -1.45 12.57 3.98
CA GLN A 20 -1.00 11.63 2.95
C GLN A 20 -1.57 10.23 3.23
N ILE A 21 -2.23 9.65 2.23
CA ILE A 21 -2.66 8.26 2.29
C ILE A 21 -1.42 7.38 2.15
N VAL A 22 -1.17 6.54 3.15
CA VAL A 22 -0.02 5.64 3.19
C VAL A 22 -0.50 4.22 2.93
N MET A 23 0.23 3.49 2.08
CA MET A 23 0.02 2.06 1.88
C MET A 23 0.80 1.29 2.94
N THR A 24 0.11 0.46 3.71
CA THR A 24 0.68 -0.40 4.73
C THR A 24 0.70 -1.82 4.21
N GLN A 25 1.82 -2.52 4.36
CA GLN A 25 1.94 -3.94 3.98
C GLN A 25 2.65 -4.71 5.09
N GLU A 26 2.47 -6.03 5.10
CA GLU A 26 3.22 -6.90 5.99
C GLU A 26 4.74 -6.75 5.75
N PRO A 27 5.57 -6.95 6.80
CA PRO A 27 7.02 -7.01 6.66
C PRO A 27 7.46 -8.08 5.67
N SER A 28 8.77 -8.16 5.41
CA SER A 28 9.33 -9.20 4.56
C SER A 28 8.97 -10.60 5.06
N LEU A 29 8.57 -11.47 4.13
CA LEU A 29 8.27 -12.87 4.38
C LEU A 29 9.25 -13.75 3.59
N SER A 30 9.61 -14.89 4.16
CA SER A 30 10.40 -15.93 3.51
C SER A 30 9.73 -17.28 3.71
N VAL A 31 9.74 -18.10 2.67
CA VAL A 31 9.09 -19.42 2.65
C VAL A 31 10.01 -20.43 1.98
N SER A 32 9.85 -21.70 2.33
CA SER A 32 10.49 -22.80 1.61
C SER A 32 9.99 -22.87 0.15
N PRO A 33 10.83 -23.35 -0.80
CA PRO A 33 10.39 -23.57 -2.17
C PRO A 33 9.13 -24.44 -2.25
N GLY A 34 8.14 -23.98 -3.02
CA GLY A 34 6.84 -24.63 -3.15
C GLY A 34 5.82 -24.29 -2.05
N GLY A 35 6.21 -23.52 -1.04
CA GLY A 35 5.26 -22.97 -0.07
C GLY A 35 4.42 -21.85 -0.67
N ARG A 36 3.21 -21.68 -0.12
CA ARG A 36 2.25 -20.65 -0.49
C ARG A 36 2.40 -19.46 0.46
N VAL A 37 2.40 -18.25 -0.08
CA VAL A 37 2.43 -17.02 0.74
C VAL A 37 1.38 -16.03 0.26
N THR A 38 0.84 -15.26 1.20
CA THR A 38 -0.09 -14.17 0.90
C THR A 38 0.49 -12.87 1.46
N PHE A 39 0.72 -11.90 0.58
CA PHE A 39 1.08 -10.54 0.94
C PHE A 39 -0.18 -9.70 1.01
N THR A 40 -0.39 -9.02 2.13
CA THR A 40 -1.56 -8.19 2.35
C THR A 40 -1.14 -6.73 2.43
N CYS A 41 -1.89 -5.85 1.77
CA CYS A 41 -1.70 -4.42 1.82
C CYS A 41 -3.01 -3.66 2.03
N GLY A 42 -2.96 -2.58 2.81
CA GLY A 42 -4.09 -1.72 3.11
C GLY A 42 -3.72 -0.25 2.94
N LEU A 43 -4.73 0.62 2.93
CA LEU A 43 -4.54 2.07 2.95
C LEU A 43 -4.79 2.58 4.37
N SER A 44 -4.02 3.59 4.80
CA SER A 44 -4.23 4.25 6.09
C SER A 44 -5.59 4.94 6.18
N SER A 45 -6.15 5.34 5.03
CA SER A 45 -7.51 5.86 4.90
C SER A 45 -8.05 5.59 3.49
N GLY A 46 -9.38 5.64 3.34
CA GLY A 46 -10.06 5.36 2.06
C GLY A 46 -10.34 3.87 1.80
N SER A 47 -10.86 3.59 0.60
CA SER A 47 -11.35 2.26 0.21
C SER A 47 -10.42 1.60 -0.81
N VAL A 48 -9.82 0.46 -0.47
CA VAL A 48 -9.04 -0.34 -1.44
C VAL A 48 -9.98 -0.92 -2.50
N THR A 49 -11.20 -1.32 -2.12
CA THR A 49 -12.17 -1.92 -3.04
C THR A 49 -12.51 -1.01 -4.22
N SER A 50 -12.64 0.29 -3.96
CA SER A 50 -13.02 1.31 -4.95
C SER A 50 -11.85 1.80 -5.80
N ASN A 51 -10.61 1.51 -5.39
CA ASN A 51 -9.40 2.05 -6.00
C ASN A 51 -8.65 1.06 -6.92
N TYR A 52 -9.21 -0.13 -7.16
CA TYR A 52 -8.68 -1.13 -8.10
C TYR A 52 -7.16 -1.38 -7.94
N PRO A 53 -6.74 -2.04 -6.85
CA PRO A 53 -5.33 -2.21 -6.55
C PRO A 53 -4.61 -2.99 -7.66
N ASN A 54 -3.36 -2.58 -7.91
CA ASN A 54 -2.42 -3.26 -8.79
C ASN A 54 -1.24 -3.77 -7.97
N SER A 55 -0.62 -4.85 -8.43
CA SER A 55 0.56 -5.45 -7.80
C SER A 55 1.70 -5.51 -8.79
N PHE A 56 2.89 -5.15 -8.30
CA PHE A 56 4.11 -5.10 -9.08
C PHE A 56 5.17 -5.98 -8.41
N GLN A 57 5.98 -6.64 -9.22
CA GLN A 57 7.16 -7.37 -8.79
C GLN A 57 8.39 -6.64 -9.29
N GLN A 58 9.34 -6.37 -8.39
CA GLN A 58 10.63 -5.80 -8.75
C GLN A 58 11.74 -6.76 -8.34
N THR A 59 12.59 -7.09 -9.30
CA THR A 59 13.84 -7.82 -9.07
C THR A 59 14.98 -6.80 -8.98
N PRO A 60 15.96 -6.98 -8.06
CA PRO A 60 17.11 -6.08 -7.99
C PRO A 60 17.79 -5.91 -9.36
N GLY A 61 17.98 -4.66 -9.78
CA GLY A 61 18.56 -4.32 -11.09
C GLY A 61 17.56 -4.28 -12.26
N TRP A 62 16.28 -4.56 -12.03
CA TRP A 62 15.23 -4.53 -13.06
C TRP A 62 14.12 -3.51 -12.71
N ALA A 63 13.45 -3.03 -13.75
CA ALA A 63 12.27 -2.18 -13.58
C ALA A 63 11.11 -3.00 -12.98
N PRO A 64 10.21 -2.37 -12.18
CA PRO A 64 9.00 -3.03 -11.70
C PRO A 64 8.13 -3.54 -12.85
N GLY A 65 7.74 -4.82 -12.79
CA GLY A 65 6.80 -5.44 -13.72
C GLY A 65 5.44 -5.68 -13.06
N THR A 66 4.36 -5.44 -13.79
CA THR A 66 3.00 -5.70 -13.30
C THR A 66 2.70 -7.20 -13.26
N ILE A 67 2.22 -7.70 -12.12
CA ILE A 67 1.83 -9.12 -11.96
C ILE A 67 0.32 -9.30 -11.78
N ILE A 68 -0.38 -8.33 -11.19
CA ILE A 68 -1.84 -8.25 -11.10
C ILE A 68 -2.26 -6.82 -11.36
N TYR A 69 -3.29 -6.62 -12.16
CA TYR A 69 -3.94 -5.33 -12.37
C TYR A 69 -5.45 -5.43 -12.20
N SER A 70 -6.10 -4.28 -11.99
CA SER A 70 -7.56 -4.21 -11.85
C SER A 70 -8.06 -5.25 -10.84
N ARG A 71 -7.50 -5.24 -9.61
CA ARG A 71 -7.83 -6.10 -8.46
C ARG A 71 -7.34 -7.56 -8.54
N ASN A 72 -7.61 -8.26 -9.63
CA ASN A 72 -7.38 -9.70 -9.72
C ASN A 72 -7.05 -10.18 -11.14
N THR A 73 -6.87 -9.27 -12.09
CA THR A 73 -6.59 -9.63 -13.48
C THR A 73 -5.09 -9.83 -13.65
N ARG A 74 -4.70 -11.00 -14.17
CA ARG A 74 -3.30 -11.34 -14.41
C ARG A 74 -2.93 -11.01 -15.87
N PRO A 75 -1.87 -10.23 -16.13
CA PRO A 75 -1.38 -10.01 -17.49
C PRO A 75 -0.94 -11.31 -18.17
N SER A 76 -0.96 -11.33 -19.50
CA SER A 76 -0.41 -12.45 -20.27
C SER A 76 1.07 -12.68 -19.96
N GLY A 77 1.49 -13.94 -19.87
CA GLY A 77 2.87 -14.33 -19.57
C GLY A 77 3.23 -14.37 -18.07
N ILE A 78 2.33 -13.94 -17.17
CA ILE A 78 2.53 -14.08 -15.73
C ILE A 78 2.06 -15.48 -15.28
N PRO A 79 2.88 -16.24 -14.51
CA PRO A 79 2.53 -17.60 -14.09
C PRO A 79 1.26 -17.72 -13.25
N ASP A 80 0.58 -18.87 -13.36
CA ASP A 80 -0.72 -19.11 -12.73
C ASP A 80 -0.72 -19.14 -11.19
N ARG A 81 0.46 -19.32 -10.59
CA ARG A 81 0.64 -19.27 -9.13
C ARG A 81 0.27 -17.92 -8.52
N PHE A 82 0.39 -16.83 -9.28
CA PHE A 82 0.02 -15.50 -8.80
C PHE A 82 -1.48 -15.27 -8.88
N SER A 83 -2.09 -14.86 -7.77
CA SER A 83 -3.50 -14.45 -7.72
C SER A 83 -3.71 -13.23 -6.81
N GLY A 84 -4.60 -12.34 -7.24
CA GLY A 84 -5.00 -11.16 -6.47
C GLY A 84 -6.41 -11.29 -5.92
N SER A 85 -6.65 -10.83 -4.70
CA SER A 85 -7.97 -10.76 -4.09
C SER A 85 -8.11 -9.52 -3.20
N ILE A 86 -9.32 -9.26 -2.72
CA ILE A 86 -9.57 -8.27 -1.68
C ILE A 86 -10.24 -8.97 -0.51
N SER A 87 -9.65 -8.83 0.67
CA SER A 87 -10.19 -9.31 1.94
C SER A 87 -10.50 -8.11 2.82
N GLY A 88 -11.80 -7.86 3.05
CA GLY A 88 -12.26 -6.65 3.73
C GLY A 88 -11.89 -5.39 2.95
N ASN A 89 -11.04 -4.54 3.54
CA ASN A 89 -10.52 -3.33 2.90
C ASN A 89 -9.00 -3.42 2.63
N LYS A 90 -8.48 -4.64 2.43
CA LYS A 90 -7.08 -4.90 2.11
C LYS A 90 -6.98 -5.71 0.82
N ALA A 91 -5.96 -5.42 0.01
CA ALA A 91 -5.65 -6.23 -1.16
C ALA A 91 -4.67 -7.34 -0.75
N ASP A 92 -4.91 -8.53 -1.28
CA ASP A 92 -4.10 -9.71 -1.06
C ASP A 92 -3.47 -10.13 -2.39
N LEU A 93 -2.19 -10.45 -2.35
CA LEU A 93 -1.45 -11.09 -3.42
C LEU A 93 -0.96 -12.44 -2.93
N THR A 94 -1.43 -13.51 -3.55
CA THR A 94 -1.00 -14.88 -3.25
C THR A 94 -0.08 -15.41 -4.35
N ILE A 95 0.96 -16.14 -3.95
CA ILE A 95 1.88 -16.88 -4.82
C ILE A 95 2.04 -18.32 -4.33
#